data_AF-A0A2W6ANR9-F1
#
_entry.id   AF-A0A2W6ANR9-F1
#
_cell.length_a   1.000
_cell.length_b   1.000
_cell.length_c   1.000
_cell.angle_alpha   90.00
_cell.angle_beta   90.00
_cell.angle_gamma   90.00
#
_symmetry.space_group_name_H-M   'P 1'
#
loop_
_entity.id
_entity.type
_entity.pdbx_description
1 polymer ?
#
loop_
_entity_poly.entity_id
_entity_poly.type
_entity_poly.pdbx_seq_one_letter_code
_entity_poly.pdbx_strand_id
1 'polypeptide(L)'
;MELADAKGGTITNGLLANELIAGQLQIGNDAFQSQAPPVISIAGDPDNPGPTYATLATKAENLLAPTSSHIGMTVSATVSAAGDVSETAPTSSADVRKVANADTIISVYDSVTQHNVPAAFAAYRAKIGMGVIGYAKSEPFVATFKIAGVQRQVVVQVFERRILTYNAANSDAFKVEMGNIGQHYYSWRYGAASNRPPGAIPTVGP
;
A
#
# COMPACT_ATOMS: atom_id res chain seq x y z
N MET A 1 -3.07 21.52 -2.71
CA MET A 1 -3.80 20.81 -1.65
C MET A 1 -5.13 20.49 -2.30
N GLU A 2 -5.29 19.29 -2.87
CA GLU A 2 -6.34 19.03 -3.86
C GLU A 2 -7.56 18.34 -3.23
N LEU A 3 -8.74 18.71 -3.72
CA LEU A 3 -10.04 18.17 -3.35
C LEU A 3 -10.25 16.87 -4.13
N ALA A 4 -10.24 15.72 -3.43
CA ALA A 4 -10.52 14.42 -4.06
C ALA A 4 -12.03 14.10 -4.13
N ASP A 5 -12.89 15.01 -3.65
CA ASP A 5 -14.33 14.89 -3.71
C ASP A 5 -14.96 16.27 -4.02
N ALA A 6 -15.35 16.47 -5.27
CA ALA A 6 -16.01 17.69 -5.73
C ALA A 6 -17.41 17.90 -5.09
N LYS A 7 -17.94 16.95 -4.32
CA LYS A 7 -19.21 17.10 -3.58
C LYS A 7 -19.04 17.39 -2.09
N GLY A 8 -17.86 17.21 -1.51
CA GLY A 8 -17.68 17.18 -0.05
C GLY A 8 -16.79 18.27 0.57
N GLY A 9 -16.08 19.09 -0.22
CA GLY A 9 -15.23 20.17 0.31
C GLY A 9 -14.09 19.72 1.23
N THR A 10 -13.79 18.42 1.28
CA THR A 10 -12.76 17.87 2.18
C THR A 10 -11.41 17.94 1.49
N ILE A 11 -10.51 18.74 2.04
CA ILE A 11 -9.13 18.78 1.57
C ILE A 11 -8.43 17.50 2.03
N THR A 12 -7.89 16.73 1.09
CA THR A 12 -7.15 15.51 1.42
C THR A 12 -5.74 15.55 0.84
N ASN A 13 -4.84 14.74 1.39
CA ASN A 13 -3.56 14.50 0.73
C ASN A 13 -3.81 13.70 -0.57
N GLY A 14 -2.98 13.90 -1.59
CA GLY A 14 -3.06 13.15 -2.85
C GLY A 14 -3.02 11.63 -2.62
N LEU A 15 -3.64 10.87 -3.52
CA LEU A 15 -3.84 9.42 -3.42
C LEU A 15 -2.59 8.64 -3.86
N LEU A 16 -1.43 9.00 -3.33
CA LEU A 16 -0.11 8.58 -3.84
C LEU A 16 0.02 7.05 -3.95
N ALA A 17 -0.48 6.31 -2.97
CA ALA A 17 -0.44 4.83 -2.99
C ALA A 17 -1.37 4.26 -4.05
N ASN A 18 -2.57 4.83 -4.19
CA ASN A 18 -3.51 4.43 -5.22
C ASN A 18 -2.93 4.69 -6.62
N GLU A 19 -2.30 5.84 -6.86
CA GLU A 19 -1.68 6.19 -8.14
C GLU A 19 -0.51 5.24 -8.48
N LEU A 20 0.35 4.93 -7.51
CA LEU A 20 1.49 4.03 -7.69
C LEU A 20 1.07 2.60 -8.00
N ILE A 21 0.04 2.09 -7.32
CA ILE A 21 -0.50 0.73 -7.56
C ILE A 21 -1.29 0.67 -8.86
N ALA A 22 -2.16 1.64 -9.13
CA ALA A 22 -2.99 1.66 -10.33
C ALA A 22 -2.21 2.06 -11.60
N GLY A 23 -1.01 2.64 -11.45
CA GLY A 23 -0.25 3.17 -12.57
C GLY A 23 -0.95 4.36 -13.24
N GLN A 24 -1.62 5.20 -12.45
CA GLN A 24 -2.40 6.34 -12.95
C GLN A 24 -1.85 7.62 -12.33
N LEU A 25 -1.05 8.36 -13.09
CA LEU A 25 -0.46 9.61 -12.65
C LEU A 25 -1.47 10.74 -12.78
N GLN A 26 -1.88 11.36 -11.68
CA GLN A 26 -2.77 12.52 -11.76
C GLN A 26 -2.00 13.75 -12.30
N ILE A 27 -2.52 14.34 -13.37
CA ILE A 27 -1.95 15.51 -14.07
C ILE A 27 -2.90 16.73 -14.07
N GLY A 28 -4.11 16.57 -13.53
CA GLY A 28 -5.10 17.62 -13.30
C GLY A 28 -6.27 17.09 -12.46
N ASN A 29 -7.29 17.92 -12.21
CA ASN A 29 -8.39 17.60 -11.28
C ASN A 29 -9.03 16.24 -11.56
N ASP A 30 -9.33 15.93 -12.83
CA ASP A 30 -9.87 14.63 -13.27
C ASP A 30 -9.07 14.06 -14.46
N ALA A 31 -7.81 14.49 -14.61
CA ALA A 31 -6.96 14.10 -15.72
C ALA A 31 -5.85 13.15 -15.24
N PHE A 32 -5.76 11.99 -15.87
CA PHE A 32 -4.80 10.94 -15.53
C PHE A 32 -3.95 10.55 -16.74
N GLN A 33 -2.67 10.30 -16.49
CA GLN A 33 -1.75 9.72 -17.46
C GLN A 33 -1.41 8.30 -17.01
N SER A 34 -1.62 7.33 -17.90
CA SER A 34 -1.22 5.96 -17.64
C SER A 34 0.31 5.85 -17.61
N GLN A 35 0.84 5.20 -16.58
CA GLN A 35 2.26 4.92 -16.43
C GLN A 35 2.42 3.59 -15.68
N ALA A 36 3.31 2.71 -16.15
CA ALA A 36 3.49 1.41 -15.52
C ALA A 36 3.80 1.55 -14.01
N PRO A 37 3.13 0.77 -13.14
CA PRO A 37 3.48 0.72 -11.72
C PRO A 37 4.98 0.44 -11.52
N PRO A 38 5.65 1.10 -10.56
CA PRO A 38 7.10 0.98 -10.44
C PRO A 38 7.55 -0.35 -9.85
N VAL A 39 8.72 -0.82 -10.29
CA VAL A 39 9.46 -1.96 -9.68
C VAL A 39 10.18 -1.58 -8.39
N ILE A 40 9.66 -0.59 -7.66
CA ILE A 40 10.18 -0.12 -6.36
C ILE A 40 9.53 -0.96 -5.26
N SER A 41 10.33 -1.44 -4.30
CA SER A 41 9.81 -2.18 -3.16
C SER A 41 8.86 -1.30 -2.32
N ILE A 42 7.72 -1.85 -1.90
CA ILE A 42 6.67 -1.06 -1.23
C ILE A 42 7.06 -0.62 0.19
N ALA A 43 8.08 -1.25 0.78
CA ALA A 43 8.57 -0.98 2.13
C ALA A 43 10.04 -1.38 2.30
N GLY A 44 10.64 -0.98 3.43
CA GLY A 44 12.00 -1.31 3.83
C GLY A 44 13.10 -0.50 3.12
N ASP A 45 14.30 -1.04 3.09
CA ASP A 45 15.50 -0.38 2.54
C ASP A 45 15.41 -0.23 1.00
N PRO A 46 16.17 0.67 0.34
CA PRO A 46 16.13 0.82 -1.13
C PRO A 46 16.50 -0.46 -1.90
N ASP A 47 17.50 -1.21 -1.43
CA ASP A 47 17.95 -2.48 -2.03
C ASP A 47 17.20 -3.67 -1.41
N ASN A 48 15.89 -3.70 -1.60
CA ASN A 48 15.01 -4.66 -0.93
C ASN A 48 14.36 -5.65 -1.90
N PRO A 49 14.55 -6.97 -1.69
CA PRO A 49 13.95 -8.00 -2.54
C PRO A 49 12.45 -8.21 -2.27
N GLY A 50 11.80 -7.44 -1.39
CA GLY A 50 10.37 -7.56 -1.10
C GLY A 50 9.46 -7.17 -2.29
N PRO A 51 8.15 -7.44 -2.20
CA PRO A 51 7.19 -7.11 -3.25
C PRO A 51 7.22 -5.62 -3.61
N THR A 52 6.96 -5.35 -4.88
CA THR A 52 6.99 -4.01 -5.48
C THR A 52 5.57 -3.55 -5.82
N TYR A 53 5.40 -2.26 -6.14
CA TYR A 53 4.12 -1.78 -6.67
C TYR A 53 3.72 -2.54 -7.94
N ALA A 54 4.68 -2.82 -8.83
CA ALA A 54 4.46 -3.61 -10.05
C ALA A 54 3.97 -5.03 -9.77
N THR A 55 4.56 -5.73 -8.79
CA THR A 55 4.13 -7.10 -8.48
C THR A 55 2.77 -7.14 -7.79
N LEU A 56 2.45 -6.13 -6.96
CA LEU A 56 1.11 -6.00 -6.39
C LEU A 56 0.04 -5.68 -7.45
N ALA A 57 0.36 -4.81 -8.40
CA ALA A 57 -0.56 -4.39 -9.46
C ALA A 57 -0.81 -5.45 -10.54
N THR A 58 -0.05 -6.55 -10.54
CA THR A 58 -0.13 -7.57 -11.60
C THR A 58 -0.36 -8.97 -11.04
N LYS A 59 0.53 -9.46 -10.18
CA LYS A 59 0.48 -10.84 -9.68
C LYS A 59 -0.31 -11.01 -8.39
N ALA A 60 -0.32 -9.98 -7.54
CA ALA A 60 -1.11 -9.97 -6.30
C ALA A 60 -2.35 -9.07 -6.40
N GLU A 61 -2.86 -8.86 -7.61
CA GLU A 61 -4.02 -7.99 -7.87
C GLU A 61 -5.30 -8.50 -7.19
N ASN A 62 -5.37 -9.80 -6.88
CA ASN A 62 -6.47 -10.39 -6.11
C ASN A 62 -6.59 -9.76 -4.71
N LEU A 63 -5.49 -9.30 -4.12
CA LEU A 63 -5.53 -8.59 -2.84
C LEU A 63 -6.13 -7.19 -2.97
N LEU A 64 -6.17 -6.61 -4.18
CA LEU A 64 -6.75 -5.29 -4.46
C LEU A 64 -8.26 -5.36 -4.77
N ALA A 65 -8.79 -6.57 -4.98
CA ALA A 65 -10.19 -6.78 -5.26
C ALA A 65 -11.04 -6.68 -3.97
N PRO A 66 -12.28 -6.18 -4.07
CA PRO A 66 -13.26 -6.25 -3.00
C PRO A 66 -13.41 -7.64 -2.40
N THR A 67 -13.55 -7.73 -1.08
CA THR A 67 -13.81 -9.00 -0.38
C THR A 67 -14.87 -8.86 0.71
N SER A 68 -15.40 -9.99 1.20
CA SER A 68 -16.30 -10.02 2.34
C SER A 68 -15.60 -9.67 3.65
N SER A 69 -16.38 -9.28 4.64
CA SER A 69 -15.85 -9.00 5.99
C SER A 69 -15.32 -10.27 6.66
N HIS A 70 -14.11 -10.17 7.20
CA HIS A 70 -13.41 -11.20 7.96
C HIS A 70 -13.07 -10.72 9.38
N ILE A 71 -13.89 -9.85 9.97
CA ILE A 71 -13.68 -9.36 11.34
C ILE A 71 -13.55 -10.54 12.31
N GLY A 72 -12.53 -10.48 13.17
CA GLY A 72 -12.17 -11.54 14.12
C GLY A 72 -11.24 -12.62 13.56
N MET A 73 -10.94 -12.60 12.25
CA MET A 73 -10.01 -13.53 11.63
C MET A 73 -8.58 -12.97 11.59
N THR A 74 -7.61 -13.87 11.40
CA THR A 74 -6.19 -13.52 11.21
C THR A 74 -5.88 -13.12 9.77
N VAL A 75 -4.77 -12.41 9.57
CA VAL A 75 -4.21 -12.16 8.23
C VAL A 75 -3.77 -13.50 7.61
N SER A 76 -4.39 -13.87 6.49
CA SER A 76 -4.22 -15.15 5.81
C SER A 76 -3.24 -15.12 4.64
N ALA A 77 -3.08 -13.97 3.99
CA ALA A 77 -2.30 -13.83 2.78
C ALA A 77 -0.81 -13.63 3.09
N THR A 78 0.05 -14.29 2.32
CA THR A 78 1.49 -14.04 2.24
C THR A 78 1.86 -13.73 0.80
N VAL A 79 2.67 -12.68 0.59
CA VAL A 79 3.14 -12.27 -0.74
C VAL A 79 4.64 -12.46 -0.84
N SER A 80 5.08 -13.19 -1.87
CA SER A 80 6.50 -13.40 -2.17
C SER A 80 7.14 -12.14 -2.79
N ALA A 81 8.48 -12.10 -2.81
CA ALA A 81 9.26 -11.13 -3.57
C ALA A 81 8.79 -11.00 -5.04
N ALA A 82 8.44 -12.14 -5.65
CA ALA A 82 8.00 -12.23 -7.03
C ALA A 82 6.52 -11.88 -7.23
N GLY A 83 5.79 -11.52 -6.17
CA GLY A 83 4.37 -11.18 -6.21
C GLY A 83 3.41 -12.36 -6.08
N ASP A 84 3.92 -13.57 -5.85
CA ASP A 84 3.05 -14.74 -5.76
C ASP A 84 2.32 -14.73 -4.41
N VAL A 85 1.00 -14.91 -4.45
CA VAL A 85 0.15 -14.91 -3.26
C VAL A 85 -0.07 -16.34 -2.79
N SER A 86 0.19 -16.58 -1.51
CA SER A 86 -0.17 -17.82 -0.82
C SER A 86 -1.12 -17.47 0.31
N GLU A 87 -2.33 -18.02 0.25
CA GLU A 87 -3.33 -17.87 1.30
C GLU A 87 -3.40 -19.15 2.12
N THR A 88 -3.41 -18.98 3.44
CA THR A 88 -3.86 -20.04 4.36
C THR A 88 -5.29 -19.72 4.76
N ALA A 89 -6.16 -20.72 4.93
CA ALA A 89 -7.54 -20.44 5.36
C ALA A 89 -7.52 -19.54 6.62
N PRO A 90 -8.24 -18.40 6.62
CA PRO A 90 -8.27 -17.51 7.77
C PRO A 90 -8.80 -18.27 8.97
N THR A 91 -7.99 -18.39 10.02
CA THR A 91 -8.38 -19.08 11.25
C THR A 91 -8.96 -18.09 12.23
N SER A 92 -9.96 -18.53 12.99
CA SER A 92 -10.35 -17.84 14.23
C SER A 92 -9.14 -17.84 15.17
N SER A 93 -8.93 -16.73 15.88
CA SER A 93 -7.75 -16.33 16.66
C SER A 93 -7.17 -17.31 17.70
N ALA A 94 -7.66 -18.54 17.80
CA ALA A 94 -7.18 -19.57 18.71
C ALA A 94 -6.03 -20.43 18.13
N ASP A 95 -5.86 -20.48 16.81
CA ASP A 95 -4.85 -21.33 16.17
C ASP A 95 -4.07 -20.57 15.07
N VAL A 96 -2.74 -20.57 15.20
CA VAL A 96 -1.71 -20.38 14.15
C VAL A 96 -0.94 -19.01 14.06
N ARG A 97 0.40 -19.16 14.16
CA ARG A 97 1.56 -18.33 13.73
C ARG A 97 2.07 -17.18 14.63
N LYS A 98 3.41 -17.10 14.74
CA LYS A 98 4.24 -16.08 15.43
C LYS A 98 4.07 -14.62 14.91
N VAL A 99 3.12 -14.36 14.01
CA VAL A 99 2.73 -13.03 13.49
C VAL A 99 1.26 -12.71 13.83
N ALA A 100 0.50 -13.71 14.31
CA ALA A 100 -0.85 -13.53 14.84
C ALA A 100 -0.75 -13.11 16.31
N ASN A 101 -0.90 -11.81 16.56
CA ASN A 101 -1.17 -11.26 17.87
C ASN A 101 -2.44 -10.41 17.76
N ALA A 102 -2.98 -9.94 18.89
CA ALA A 102 -4.23 -9.16 18.87
C ALA A 102 -4.18 -7.96 17.90
N ASP A 103 -2.99 -7.41 17.68
CA ASP A 103 -2.71 -6.30 16.77
C ASP A 103 -2.92 -6.66 15.28
N THR A 104 -2.84 -7.93 14.88
CA THR A 104 -2.98 -8.38 13.49
C THR A 104 -4.32 -9.06 13.20
N ILE A 105 -5.21 -9.18 14.19
CA ILE A 105 -6.59 -9.62 13.98
C ILE A 105 -7.36 -8.52 13.25
N ILE A 106 -8.17 -8.91 12.26
CA ILE A 106 -9.07 -7.98 11.56
C ILE A 106 -10.09 -7.42 12.56
N SER A 107 -10.14 -6.10 12.72
CA SER A 107 -11.06 -5.42 13.64
C SER A 107 -12.01 -4.46 12.96
N VAL A 108 -11.68 -4.01 11.75
CA VAL A 108 -12.47 -3.05 10.98
C VAL A 108 -12.66 -3.58 9.55
N TYR A 109 -13.81 -3.24 8.96
CA TYR A 109 -14.09 -3.47 7.55
C TYR A 109 -14.47 -2.12 6.90
N ASP A 110 -13.69 -1.69 5.91
CA ASP A 110 -13.97 -0.48 5.15
C ASP A 110 -15.02 -0.79 4.09
N SER A 111 -16.30 -0.53 4.38
CA SER A 111 -17.41 -0.88 3.48
C SER A 111 -17.41 -0.12 2.14
N VAL A 112 -16.76 1.04 2.08
CA VAL A 112 -16.64 1.86 0.86
C VAL A 112 -15.76 1.18 -0.19
N THR A 113 -14.64 0.60 0.25
CA THR A 113 -13.67 -0.07 -0.64
C THR A 113 -13.72 -1.60 -0.52
N GLN A 114 -14.51 -2.11 0.43
CA GLN A 114 -14.75 -3.52 0.72
C GLN A 114 -13.48 -4.28 1.12
N HIS A 115 -12.70 -3.71 2.05
CA HIS A 115 -11.44 -4.28 2.53
C HIS A 115 -11.38 -4.43 4.04
N ASN A 116 -10.70 -5.48 4.50
CA ASN A 116 -10.49 -5.78 5.91
C ASN A 116 -9.26 -5.05 6.47
N VAL A 117 -9.32 -4.55 7.71
CA VAL A 117 -8.24 -3.79 8.33
C VAL A 117 -7.85 -4.42 9.68
N PRO A 118 -6.57 -4.82 9.87
CA PRO A 118 -6.04 -5.29 11.14
C PRO A 118 -6.09 -4.24 12.25
N ALA A 119 -6.19 -4.69 13.51
CA ALA A 119 -6.34 -3.84 14.69
C ALA A 119 -5.26 -2.76 14.83
N ALA A 120 -3.99 -3.09 14.59
CA ALA A 120 -2.90 -2.11 14.64
C ALA A 120 -3.06 -1.00 13.61
N PHE A 121 -3.45 -1.33 12.38
CA PHE A 121 -3.65 -0.35 11.33
C PHE A 121 -4.91 0.49 11.57
N ALA A 122 -5.98 -0.13 12.07
CA ALA A 122 -7.19 0.59 12.47
C ALA A 122 -6.91 1.60 13.59
N ALA A 123 -6.19 1.19 14.64
CA ALA A 123 -5.80 2.05 15.75
C ALA A 123 -4.85 3.18 15.30
N TYR A 124 -3.85 2.85 14.47
CA TYR A 124 -2.93 3.83 13.93
C TYR A 124 -3.66 4.86 13.04
N ARG A 125 -4.56 4.41 12.16
CA ARG A 125 -5.40 5.28 11.35
C ARG A 125 -6.31 6.18 12.19
N ALA A 126 -6.89 5.66 13.27
CA ALA A 126 -7.71 6.47 14.18
C ALA A 126 -6.87 7.58 14.86
N LYS A 127 -5.61 7.31 15.19
CA LYS A 127 -4.69 8.28 15.79
C LYS A 127 -4.23 9.36 14.80
N ILE A 128 -3.89 8.97 13.57
CA ILE A 128 -3.30 9.87 12.56
C ILE A 128 -4.38 10.63 11.76
N GLY A 129 -5.53 10.00 11.50
CA GLY A 129 -6.67 10.59 10.82
C GLY A 129 -6.90 10.06 9.41
N MET A 130 -8.19 9.97 9.04
CA MET A 130 -8.64 9.44 7.75
C MET A 130 -8.11 10.25 6.55
N GLY A 131 -8.03 11.59 6.65
CA GLY A 131 -7.51 12.44 5.56
C GLY A 131 -6.01 12.26 5.25
N VAL A 132 -5.29 11.54 6.10
CA VAL A 132 -3.86 11.24 5.93
C VAL A 132 -3.63 9.82 5.43
N ILE A 133 -4.39 8.84 5.95
CA ILE A 133 -4.24 7.42 5.59
C ILE A 133 -5.18 7.01 4.45
N GLY A 134 -6.46 7.38 4.56
CA GLY A 134 -7.54 6.96 3.68
C GLY A 134 -8.12 5.57 3.97
N TYR A 135 -8.99 5.12 3.06
CA TYR A 135 -9.55 3.77 3.08
C TYR A 135 -8.51 2.73 2.66
N ALA A 136 -8.67 1.50 3.13
CA ALA A 136 -7.90 0.37 2.66
C ALA A 136 -8.16 0.13 1.16
N LYS A 137 -7.11 -0.25 0.44
CA LYS A 137 -7.09 -0.54 -1.00
C LYS A 137 -6.52 -1.92 -1.32
N SER A 138 -6.07 -2.64 -0.30
CA SER A 138 -5.73 -4.05 -0.39
C SER A 138 -6.20 -4.77 0.87
N GLU A 139 -6.37 -6.08 0.77
CA GLU A 139 -6.31 -6.95 1.93
C GLU A 139 -4.93 -6.86 2.59
N PRO A 140 -4.85 -7.03 3.92
CA PRO A 140 -3.58 -7.11 4.62
C PRO A 140 -2.88 -8.42 4.23
N PHE A 141 -1.57 -8.37 4.12
CA PHE A 141 -0.76 -9.55 3.81
C PHE A 141 0.56 -9.52 4.55
N VAL A 142 1.17 -10.70 4.67
CA VAL A 142 2.49 -10.86 5.23
C VAL A 142 3.52 -10.84 4.10
N ALA A 143 4.60 -10.09 4.25
CA ALA A 143 5.71 -10.11 3.31
C ALA A 143 7.05 -9.92 4.02
N THR A 144 8.13 -10.32 3.35
CA THR A 144 9.49 -10.20 3.88
C THR A 144 10.21 -9.04 3.21
N PHE A 145 10.78 -8.16 4.03
CA PHE A 145 11.53 -6.99 3.60
C PHE A 145 12.89 -6.94 4.30
N LYS A 146 13.86 -6.34 3.64
CA LYS A 146 15.11 -5.93 4.30
C LYS A 146 14.88 -4.60 5.02
N ILE A 147 15.01 -4.60 6.34
CA ILE A 147 14.81 -3.42 7.21
C ILE A 147 16.04 -3.28 8.09
N ALA A 148 16.76 -2.17 7.95
CA ALA A 148 18.02 -1.92 8.63
C ALA A 148 19.02 -3.08 8.41
N GLY A 149 19.12 -3.55 7.17
CA GLY A 149 20.04 -4.63 6.79
C GLY A 149 19.56 -6.06 7.09
N VAL A 150 18.47 -6.25 7.84
CA VAL A 150 17.99 -7.57 8.28
C VAL A 150 16.68 -7.93 7.59
N GLN A 151 16.55 -9.17 7.10
CA GLN A 151 15.28 -9.67 6.59
C GLN A 151 14.26 -9.84 7.71
N ARG A 152 13.12 -9.17 7.59
CA ARG A 152 12.03 -9.20 8.55
C ARG A 152 10.72 -9.48 7.85
N GLN A 153 9.94 -10.37 8.44
CA GLN A 153 8.56 -10.61 8.05
C GLN A 153 7.66 -9.61 8.77
N VAL A 154 6.85 -8.88 8.02
CA VAL A 154 5.96 -7.83 8.54
C VAL A 154 4.58 -7.98 7.90
N VAL A 155 3.55 -7.48 8.58
CA VAL A 155 2.24 -7.32 7.97
C VAL A 155 2.24 -6.00 7.19
N VAL A 156 1.66 -5.99 6.00
CA VAL A 156 1.57 -4.82 5.13
C VAL A 156 0.14 -4.64 4.68
N GLN A 157 -0.28 -3.38 4.53
CA GLN A 157 -1.53 -3.06 3.85
C GLN A 157 -1.40 -1.75 3.08
N VAL A 158 -1.99 -1.74 1.88
CA VAL A 158 -2.11 -0.54 1.05
C VAL A 158 -3.38 0.20 1.44
N PHE A 159 -3.24 1.49 1.76
CA PHE A 159 -4.35 2.43 1.89
C PHE A 159 -4.27 3.45 0.74
N GLU A 160 -5.31 4.24 0.54
CA GLU A 160 -5.37 5.25 -0.53
C GLU A 160 -4.16 6.19 -0.55
N ARG A 161 -3.63 6.58 0.61
CA ARG A 161 -2.61 7.63 0.73
C ARG A 161 -1.28 7.12 1.31
N ARG A 162 -1.28 5.97 1.97
CA ARG A 162 -0.11 5.42 2.66
C ARG A 162 -0.07 3.90 2.53
N ILE A 163 1.13 3.36 2.57
CA ILE A 163 1.34 1.93 2.85
C ILE A 163 1.78 1.85 4.31
N LEU A 164 1.07 1.04 5.08
CA LEU A 164 1.41 0.78 6.48
C LEU A 164 2.07 -0.58 6.60
N THR A 165 3.12 -0.64 7.41
CA THR A 165 3.77 -1.89 7.82
C THR A 165 3.61 -2.08 9.32
N TYR A 166 3.50 -3.33 9.75
CA TYR A 166 3.47 -3.71 11.17
C TYR A 166 4.55 -4.74 11.47
N ASN A 167 5.40 -4.42 12.44
CA ASN A 167 6.47 -5.30 12.94
C ASN A 167 6.35 -5.45 14.45
N ALA A 168 5.91 -6.62 14.91
CA ALA A 168 5.74 -6.94 16.33
C ALA A 168 7.06 -6.87 17.14
N ALA A 169 8.22 -6.94 16.48
CA ALA A 169 9.53 -6.87 17.12
C ALA A 169 9.99 -5.43 17.42
N ASN A 170 9.31 -4.42 16.89
CA ASN A 170 9.58 -3.04 17.24
C ASN A 170 8.98 -2.70 18.61
N SER A 171 9.50 -1.66 19.27
CA SER A 171 8.89 -1.14 20.51
C SER A 171 7.50 -0.58 20.22
N ASP A 172 6.62 -0.57 21.22
CA ASP A 172 5.17 -0.33 21.03
C ASP A 172 4.84 0.94 20.23
N ALA A 173 5.60 2.02 20.43
CA ALA A 173 5.38 3.29 19.72
C ALA A 173 5.75 3.23 18.22
N PHE A 174 6.53 2.23 17.79
CA PHE A 174 7.08 2.08 16.44
C PHE A 174 6.68 0.76 15.77
N LYS A 175 5.68 0.06 16.33
CA LYS A 175 5.16 -1.17 15.73
C LYS A 175 4.54 -0.94 14.36
N VAL A 176 3.94 0.22 14.13
CA VAL A 176 3.39 0.62 12.83
C VAL A 176 4.24 1.72 12.23
N GLU A 177 4.65 1.52 10.97
CA GLU A 177 5.45 2.49 10.22
C GLU A 177 4.76 2.83 8.90
N MET A 178 5.02 4.05 8.40
CA MET A 178 4.64 4.45 7.05
C MET A 178 5.83 4.22 6.11
N GLY A 179 5.60 3.57 4.97
CA GLY A 179 6.59 3.54 3.90
C GLY A 179 6.92 4.96 3.41
N ASN A 180 8.14 5.17 2.90
CA ASN A 180 8.59 6.46 2.34
C ASN A 180 7.97 6.74 0.95
N ILE A 181 6.65 6.81 0.92
CA ILE A 181 5.87 6.86 -0.30
C ILE A 181 6.11 8.14 -1.12
N GLY A 182 6.48 9.25 -0.45
CA GLY A 182 6.82 10.50 -1.13
C GLY A 182 8.07 10.36 -2.00
N GLN A 183 9.10 9.70 -1.50
CA GLN A 183 10.31 9.41 -2.28
C GLN A 183 10.00 8.46 -3.46
N HIS A 184 9.21 7.41 -3.22
CA HIS A 184 8.84 6.44 -4.26
C HIS A 184 8.04 7.13 -5.37
N TYR A 185 7.07 7.98 -4.99
CA TYR A 185 6.26 8.73 -5.94
C TYR A 185 7.10 9.74 -6.75
N TYR A 186 8.04 10.45 -6.10
CA TYR A 186 8.96 11.34 -6.81
C TYR A 186 9.80 10.58 -7.84
N SER A 187 10.39 9.44 -7.45
CA SER A 187 11.18 8.61 -8.35
C SER A 187 10.35 8.05 -9.50
N TRP A 188 9.11 7.61 -9.26
CA TRP A 188 8.22 7.11 -10.30
C TRP A 188 7.81 8.22 -11.26
N ARG A 189 7.35 9.38 -10.75
CA ARG A 189 6.89 10.50 -11.57
C ARG A 189 7.99 11.12 -12.44
N TYR A 190 9.21 11.26 -11.89
CA TYR A 190 10.29 11.99 -12.56
C TYR A 190 11.45 11.11 -13.04
N GLY A 191 11.62 9.90 -12.52
CA GLY A 191 12.66 8.96 -12.95
C GLY A 191 12.46 8.39 -14.35
N ALA A 192 11.23 8.40 -14.87
CA ALA A 192 10.97 8.09 -16.28
C ALA A 192 11.45 9.22 -17.22
N ALA A 193 11.53 10.47 -16.75
CA ALA A 193 11.97 11.61 -17.57
C ALA A 193 13.47 11.57 -17.88
N SER A 194 14.29 10.88 -17.06
CA SER A 194 15.71 10.62 -17.36
C SER A 194 15.96 9.54 -18.43
N ASN A 195 14.95 8.75 -18.80
CA ASN A 195 15.03 7.77 -19.88
C ASN A 195 14.41 8.26 -21.21
N ARG A 196 13.96 9.52 -21.27
CA ARG A 196 13.57 10.12 -22.56
C ARG A 196 14.87 10.52 -23.29
N PRO A 197 15.14 10.02 -24.51
CA PRO A 197 16.27 10.53 -25.29
C PRO A 197 16.13 12.05 -25.41
N PRO A 198 17.19 12.83 -25.22
CA PRO A 198 17.14 14.28 -25.38
C PRO A 198 16.84 14.58 -26.84
N GLY A 199 15.60 14.92 -27.17
CA GLY A 199 15.23 15.30 -28.54
C GLY A 199 13.80 15.01 -28.97
N ALA A 200 12.79 15.46 -28.23
CA ALA A 200 11.47 15.69 -28.82
C ALA A 200 11.08 17.14 -28.56
N ILE A 201 11.52 18.01 -29.47
CA ILE A 201 11.01 19.37 -29.59
C ILE A 201 9.55 19.24 -30.05
N PRO A 202 8.57 19.87 -29.39
CA PRO A 202 7.22 19.93 -29.91
C PRO A 202 7.24 20.66 -31.26
N THR A 203 6.96 19.96 -32.35
CA THR A 203 6.64 20.60 -33.63
C THR A 203 5.29 21.29 -33.47
N VAL A 204 5.31 22.63 -33.44
CA VAL A 204 4.10 23.42 -33.66
C VAL A 204 3.76 23.27 -35.14
N GLY A 205 2.67 22.55 -35.42
CA GLY A 205 2.10 22.44 -36.77
C GLY A 205 1.42 23.75 -37.20
N PRO A 206 1.27 23.97 -38.53
CA PRO A 206 0.95 25.26 -39.14
C PRO A 206 -0.43 25.82 -38.76
#